data_AF-A0A5R9RSM3-F1
#
_entry.id   AF-A0A5R9RSM3-F1
#
_cell.length_a   1.000
_cell.length_b   1.000
_cell.length_c   1.000
_cell.angle_alpha   90.00
_cell.angle_beta   90.00
_cell.angle_gamma   90.00
#
_symmetry.space_group_name_H-M   'P 1'
#
loop_
_entity.id
_entity.type
_entity.pdbx_description
1 polymer ?
#
loop_
_entity_poly.entity_id
_entity_poly.type
_entity_poly.pdbx_seq_one_letter_code
_entity_poly.pdbx_strand_id
1 'polypeptide(L)'
;MTRNAQHGITMIEVLVTLLVFTVGLLGVAALQLNALKGTADSNQRSQATWVMQELAERMRANSVGAESSYTTAPNCSTLPTTWCADHFNPISGAKVNAATCTSDQMAAFDRWEAQCSYAASTTYAANATAAAGRYTSTDFLTAPSQGAALTVNANNHLITLTSRWKSKGDEAKQQSSESVLSASLGVRR
;
A
#
# COMPACT_ATOMS: atom_id res chain seq x y z
N MET A 1 38.74 -59.83 17.99
CA MET A 1 37.67 -58.81 18.01
C MET A 1 38.01 -57.79 19.10
N THR A 2 38.71 -56.71 18.77
CA THR A 2 39.02 -55.64 19.72
C THR A 2 37.77 -54.77 19.90
N ARG A 3 37.13 -54.86 21.06
CA ARG A 3 36.00 -53.98 21.43
C ARG A 3 36.56 -52.56 21.63
N ASN A 4 36.15 -51.64 20.76
CA ASN A 4 36.37 -50.21 20.97
C ASN A 4 35.65 -49.78 22.26
N ALA A 5 36.39 -49.17 23.19
CA ALA A 5 35.82 -48.59 24.39
C ALA A 5 35.01 -47.34 24.00
N GLN A 6 33.70 -47.43 24.13
CA GLN A 6 32.79 -46.31 23.90
C GLN A 6 33.00 -45.30 25.04
N HIS A 7 33.70 -44.20 24.75
CA HIS A 7 33.88 -43.12 25.72
C HIS A 7 32.54 -42.38 25.82
N GLY A 8 31.93 -42.41 27.01
CA GLY A 8 30.67 -41.72 27.28
C GLY A 8 30.81 -40.21 27.10
N ILE A 9 29.78 -39.59 26.53
CA ILE A 9 29.71 -38.13 26.32
C ILE A 9 29.72 -37.45 27.69
N THR A 10 30.57 -36.45 27.90
CA THR A 10 30.61 -35.72 29.17
C THR A 10 29.43 -34.76 29.26
N MET A 11 28.88 -34.50 30.46
CA MET A 11 27.78 -33.54 30.66
C MET A 11 28.15 -32.12 30.17
N ILE A 12 29.44 -31.77 30.20
CA ILE A 12 29.97 -30.49 29.72
C ILE A 12 29.84 -30.39 28.18
N GLU A 13 30.07 -31.48 27.46
CA GLU A 13 29.98 -31.51 25.99
C GLU A 13 28.53 -31.29 25.50
N VAL A 14 27.55 -31.85 26.20
CA VAL A 14 26.13 -31.58 25.92
C VAL A 14 25.78 -30.12 26.22
N LEU A 15 26.32 -29.54 27.29
CA LEU A 15 26.05 -28.14 27.64
C LEU A 15 26.64 -27.17 26.62
N VAL A 16 27.86 -27.42 26.14
CA VAL A 16 28.50 -26.61 25.09
C VAL A 16 27.78 -26.75 23.75
N THR A 17 27.34 -27.95 23.37
CA THR A 17 26.57 -28.14 22.11
C THR A 17 25.24 -27.40 22.15
N LEU A 18 24.51 -27.43 23.27
CA LEU A 18 23.28 -26.65 23.44
C LEU A 18 23.54 -25.14 23.42
N LEU A 19 24.64 -24.67 24.01
CA LEU A 19 25.04 -23.25 23.95
C LEU A 19 25.29 -22.80 22.51
N VAL A 20 26.10 -23.53 21.76
CA VAL A 20 26.39 -23.20 20.36
C VAL A 20 25.12 -23.28 19.49
N PHE A 21 24.28 -24.29 19.71
CA PHE A 21 23.02 -24.47 18.98
C PHE A 21 22.05 -23.31 19.23
N THR A 22 21.86 -22.91 20.49
CA THR A 22 20.94 -21.82 20.84
C THR A 22 21.41 -20.47 20.27
N VAL A 23 22.73 -20.18 20.32
CA VAL A 23 23.30 -18.99 19.67
C VAL A 23 23.09 -19.03 18.16
N GLY A 24 23.33 -20.19 17.53
CA GLY A 24 23.07 -20.38 16.10
C GLY A 24 21.60 -20.16 15.72
N LEU A 25 20.67 -20.68 16.52
CA LEU A 25 19.23 -20.53 16.29
C LEU A 25 18.77 -19.08 16.44
N LEU A 26 19.30 -18.34 17.42
CA LEU A 26 19.04 -16.91 17.58
C LEU A 26 19.55 -16.11 16.37
N GLY A 27 20.72 -16.48 15.82
CA GLY A 27 21.25 -15.89 14.59
C GLY A 27 20.30 -16.10 13.40
N VAL A 28 19.80 -17.31 13.21
CA VAL A 28 18.82 -17.63 12.15
C VAL A 28 17.51 -16.86 12.37
N ALA A 29 17.01 -16.78 13.60
CA ALA A 29 15.79 -16.03 13.91
C ALA A 29 15.93 -14.54 13.57
N ALA A 30 17.08 -13.92 13.87
CA ALA A 30 17.36 -12.53 13.50
C ALA A 30 17.36 -12.32 11.97
N LEU A 31 17.94 -13.26 11.21
CA LEU A 31 17.91 -13.23 9.75
C LEU A 31 16.50 -13.38 9.19
N GLN A 32 15.68 -14.28 9.76
CA GLN A 32 14.27 -14.45 9.37
C GLN A 32 13.46 -13.16 9.60
N LEU A 33 13.65 -12.49 10.73
CA LEU A 33 12.98 -11.21 11.00
C LEU A 33 13.37 -10.13 10.00
N ASN A 34 14.65 -10.06 9.61
CA ASN A 34 15.11 -9.10 8.60
C ASN A 34 14.54 -9.42 7.20
N ALA A 35 14.49 -10.70 6.84
CA ALA A 35 13.87 -11.14 5.58
C ALA A 35 12.38 -10.79 5.52
N LEU A 36 11.64 -10.97 6.62
CA LEU A 36 10.23 -10.60 6.73
C LEU A 36 10.02 -9.09 6.54
N LYS A 37 10.87 -8.26 7.16
CA LYS A 37 10.82 -6.80 6.97
C LYS A 37 11.05 -6.40 5.52
N GLY A 38 12.09 -6.95 4.88
CA GLY A 38 12.38 -6.68 3.46
C GLY A 38 11.24 -7.11 2.53
N THR A 39 10.61 -8.26 2.82
CA THR A 39 9.44 -8.74 2.07
C THR A 39 8.25 -7.80 2.22
N ALA A 40 7.96 -7.33 3.45
CA ALA A 40 6.86 -6.39 3.69
C ALA A 40 7.05 -5.06 2.94
N ASP A 41 8.26 -4.50 2.96
CA ASP A 41 8.56 -3.26 2.25
C ASP A 41 8.50 -3.43 0.72
N SER A 42 9.01 -4.55 0.21
CA SER A 42 8.89 -4.89 -1.22
C SER A 42 7.44 -5.03 -1.65
N ASN A 43 6.59 -5.65 -0.82
CA ASN A 43 5.16 -5.78 -1.09
C ASN A 43 4.49 -4.40 -1.15
N GLN A 44 4.76 -3.51 -0.19
CA GLN A 44 4.21 -2.15 -0.20
C GLN A 44 4.66 -1.35 -1.42
N ARG A 45 5.93 -1.48 -1.83
CA ARG A 45 6.44 -0.87 -3.07
C ARG A 45 5.71 -1.36 -4.32
N SER A 46 5.45 -2.67 -4.41
CA SER A 46 4.70 -3.24 -5.53
C SER A 46 3.27 -2.73 -5.57
N GLN A 47 2.59 -2.67 -4.41
CA GLN A 47 1.24 -2.09 -4.32
C GLN A 47 1.23 -0.61 -4.73
N ALA A 48 2.22 0.18 -4.29
CA ALA A 48 2.30 1.60 -4.62
C ALA A 48 2.51 1.83 -6.11
N THR A 49 3.33 0.98 -6.74
CA THR A 49 3.53 0.98 -8.19
C THR A 49 2.25 0.60 -8.92
N TRP A 50 1.51 -0.39 -8.41
CA TRP A 50 0.25 -0.84 -8.99
C TRP A 50 -0.82 0.26 -8.99
N VAL A 51 -0.99 0.98 -7.88
CA VAL A 51 -1.91 2.14 -7.79
C VAL A 51 -1.55 3.23 -8.80
N MET A 52 -0.26 3.56 -8.93
CA MET A 52 0.17 4.57 -9.89
C MET A 52 -0.02 4.13 -11.34
N GLN A 53 0.26 2.86 -11.65
CA GLN A 53 0.01 2.28 -12.97
C GLN A 53 -1.48 2.36 -13.29
N GLU A 54 -2.34 1.86 -12.40
CA GLU A 54 -3.79 1.92 -12.58
C GLU A 54 -4.28 3.33 -12.94
N LEU A 55 -3.86 4.36 -12.20
CA LEU A 55 -4.21 5.75 -12.52
C LEU A 55 -3.59 6.23 -13.83
N ALA A 56 -2.34 5.86 -14.12
CA ALA A 56 -1.68 6.21 -15.38
C ALA A 56 -2.40 5.62 -16.60
N GLU A 57 -2.81 4.35 -16.52
CA GLU A 57 -3.58 3.69 -17.57
C GLU A 57 -4.96 4.33 -17.74
N ARG A 58 -5.65 4.68 -16.65
CA ARG A 58 -6.91 5.44 -16.70
C ARG A 58 -6.75 6.83 -17.33
N MET A 59 -5.69 7.56 -16.99
CA MET A 59 -5.36 8.86 -17.59
C MET A 59 -5.09 8.77 -19.09
N ARG A 60 -4.48 7.67 -19.56
CA ARG A 60 -4.27 7.42 -21.00
C ARG A 60 -5.56 7.01 -21.71
N ALA A 61 -6.41 6.23 -21.06
CA ALA A 61 -7.72 5.87 -21.59
C ALA A 61 -8.63 7.10 -21.74
N ASN A 62 -8.52 8.06 -20.83
CA ASN A 62 -9.22 9.34 -20.86
C ASN A 62 -8.29 10.49 -21.30
N SER A 63 -7.83 10.45 -22.55
CA SER A 63 -6.91 11.47 -23.10
C SER A 63 -7.53 12.87 -23.20
N VAL A 64 -8.85 12.97 -23.29
CA VAL A 64 -9.60 14.22 -23.47
C VAL A 64 -9.86 14.95 -22.14
N GLY A 65 -9.82 14.27 -20.99
CA GLY A 65 -10.06 14.89 -19.69
C GLY A 65 -8.95 15.88 -19.33
N ALA A 66 -9.26 17.02 -18.74
CA ALA A 66 -8.29 18.05 -18.41
C ALA A 66 -7.25 17.58 -17.37
N GLU A 67 -6.01 18.04 -17.51
CA GLU A 67 -4.93 17.77 -16.55
C GLU A 67 -5.25 18.34 -15.16
N SER A 68 -5.96 19.47 -15.09
CA SER A 68 -6.45 20.07 -13.84
C SER A 68 -7.36 19.13 -13.04
N SER A 69 -8.16 18.31 -13.73
CA SER A 69 -9.08 17.34 -13.11
C SER A 69 -8.31 16.21 -12.44
N TYR A 70 -7.15 15.84 -12.98
CA TYR A 70 -6.26 14.84 -12.37
C TYR A 70 -5.32 15.40 -11.31
N THR A 71 -5.02 16.70 -11.30
CA THR A 71 -4.06 17.31 -10.34
C THR A 71 -4.73 17.82 -9.07
N THR A 72 -5.99 18.23 -9.15
CA THR A 72 -6.80 18.67 -8.00
C THR A 72 -6.88 17.55 -6.96
N ALA A 73 -6.47 17.85 -5.72
CA ALA A 73 -6.51 16.87 -4.64
C ALA A 73 -7.97 16.56 -4.24
N PRO A 74 -8.38 15.28 -4.24
CA PRO A 74 -9.73 14.89 -3.83
C PRO A 74 -9.90 15.00 -2.31
N ASN A 75 -11.13 15.29 -1.86
CA ASN A 75 -11.52 15.20 -0.46
C ASN A 75 -11.94 13.76 -0.12
N CYS A 76 -11.08 13.03 0.60
CA CYS A 76 -11.35 11.64 0.96
C CYS A 76 -12.38 11.45 2.09
N SER A 77 -12.79 12.54 2.76
CA SER A 77 -13.85 12.47 3.79
C SER A 77 -15.26 12.42 3.20
N THR A 78 -15.39 12.71 1.90
CA THR A 78 -16.66 12.72 1.17
C THR A 78 -16.59 11.77 -0.01
N LEU A 79 -17.68 11.03 -0.24
CA LEU A 79 -17.82 10.19 -1.43
C LEU A 79 -17.80 11.05 -2.72
N PRO A 80 -17.45 10.46 -3.87
CA PRO A 80 -17.56 11.14 -5.16
C PRO A 80 -18.98 11.63 -5.41
N THR A 81 -19.11 12.86 -5.93
CA THR A 81 -20.39 13.46 -6.31
C THR A 81 -21.00 12.77 -7.51
N THR A 82 -20.17 12.29 -8.45
CA THR A 82 -20.58 11.56 -9.65
C THR A 82 -19.79 10.27 -9.75
N TRP A 83 -20.51 9.17 -9.94
CA TRP A 83 -19.94 7.83 -10.05
C TRP A 83 -19.88 7.44 -11.52
N CYS A 84 -18.67 7.37 -12.05
CA CYS A 84 -18.44 7.10 -13.47
C CYS A 84 -18.19 5.61 -13.77
N ALA A 85 -18.44 4.75 -12.78
CA ALA A 85 -18.36 3.30 -12.88
C ALA A 85 -19.54 2.66 -12.14
N ASP A 86 -19.99 1.52 -12.65
CA ASP A 86 -20.95 0.67 -11.96
C ASP A 86 -20.36 0.25 -10.61
N HIS A 87 -21.16 0.30 -9.56
CA HIS A 87 -20.71 -0.08 -8.23
C HIS A 87 -21.80 -0.77 -7.44
N PHE A 88 -21.39 -1.53 -6.43
CA PHE A 88 -22.30 -2.02 -5.41
C PHE A 88 -22.34 -1.03 -4.26
N ASN A 89 -23.54 -0.58 -3.88
CA ASN A 89 -23.73 0.26 -2.71
C ASN A 89 -24.05 -0.64 -1.51
N PRO A 90 -23.12 -0.77 -0.53
CA PRO A 90 -23.30 -1.65 0.62
C PRO A 90 -24.35 -1.15 1.63
N ILE A 91 -24.72 0.13 1.58
CA ILE A 91 -25.77 0.70 2.45
C ILE A 91 -27.16 0.29 1.94
N SER A 92 -27.38 0.37 0.62
CA SER A 92 -28.66 -0.02 0.02
C SER A 92 -28.73 -1.50 -0.37
N GLY A 93 -27.59 -2.21 -0.35
CA GLY A 93 -27.51 -3.62 -0.76
C GLY A 93 -27.77 -3.84 -2.25
N ALA A 94 -27.53 -2.84 -3.10
CA ALA A 94 -27.93 -2.86 -4.51
C ALA A 94 -26.78 -2.48 -5.45
N LYS A 95 -26.84 -3.00 -6.68
CA LYS A 95 -25.99 -2.53 -7.77
C LYS A 95 -26.54 -1.20 -8.29
N VAL A 96 -25.64 -0.24 -8.50
CA VAL A 96 -25.93 1.10 -9.01
C VAL A 96 -25.12 1.27 -10.29
N ASN A 97 -25.83 1.62 -11.38
CA ASN A 97 -25.20 1.83 -12.67
C ASN A 97 -24.41 3.14 -12.69
N ALA A 98 -23.38 3.21 -13.54
CA ALA A 98 -22.59 4.39 -13.79
C ALA A 98 -23.48 5.55 -14.29
N ALA A 99 -23.16 6.76 -13.84
CA ALA A 99 -23.69 7.97 -14.43
C ALA A 99 -23.01 8.26 -15.77
N THR A 100 -23.69 8.98 -16.66
CA THR A 100 -23.07 9.53 -17.87
C THR A 100 -22.11 10.66 -17.45
N CYS A 101 -20.81 10.39 -17.50
CA CYS A 101 -19.77 11.34 -17.13
C CYS A 101 -19.14 12.03 -18.34
N THR A 102 -18.81 13.31 -18.19
CA THR A 102 -17.86 13.98 -19.09
C THR A 102 -16.43 13.45 -18.83
N SER A 103 -15.51 13.72 -19.76
CA SER A 103 -14.10 13.36 -19.60
C SER A 103 -13.48 13.98 -18.33
N ASP A 104 -13.91 15.17 -17.92
CA ASP A 104 -13.44 15.81 -16.68
C ASP A 104 -14.02 15.17 -15.42
N GLN A 105 -15.30 14.78 -15.45
CA GLN A 105 -15.93 14.08 -14.34
C GLN A 105 -15.31 12.68 -14.15
N MET A 106 -15.03 11.98 -15.25
CA MET A 106 -14.31 10.71 -15.23
C MET A 106 -12.92 10.87 -14.60
N ALA A 107 -12.18 11.92 -15.00
CA ALA A 107 -10.86 12.20 -14.45
C ALA A 107 -10.89 12.49 -12.93
N ALA A 108 -11.86 13.27 -12.46
CA ALA A 108 -12.05 13.54 -11.04
C ALA A 108 -12.42 12.28 -10.25
N PHE A 109 -13.26 11.41 -10.82
CA PHE A 109 -13.62 10.13 -10.24
C PHE A 109 -12.43 9.17 -10.15
N ASP A 110 -11.69 8.99 -11.24
CA ASP A 110 -10.46 8.17 -11.28
C ASP A 110 -9.42 8.67 -10.26
N ARG A 111 -9.24 9.99 -10.16
CA ARG A 111 -8.32 10.60 -9.19
C ARG A 111 -8.77 10.34 -7.75
N TRP A 112 -10.07 10.36 -7.47
CA TRP A 112 -10.61 10.03 -6.16
C TRP A 112 -10.39 8.54 -5.85
N GLU A 113 -10.74 7.63 -6.76
CA GLU A 113 -10.55 6.17 -6.60
C GLU A 113 -9.09 5.79 -6.31
N ALA A 114 -8.14 6.45 -6.96
CA ALA A 114 -6.72 6.14 -6.83
C ALA A 114 -6.10 6.64 -5.51
N GLN A 115 -6.71 7.60 -4.82
CA GLN A 115 -6.15 8.24 -3.62
C GLN A 115 -6.96 8.00 -2.35
N CYS A 116 -8.27 7.84 -2.46
CA CYS A 116 -9.18 7.82 -1.33
C CYS A 116 -9.72 6.41 -1.05
N SER A 117 -9.96 6.14 0.22
CA SER A 117 -10.66 4.94 0.69
C SER A 117 -12.15 5.22 0.86
N TYR A 118 -12.99 4.26 0.49
CA TYR A 118 -14.41 4.30 0.82
C TYR A 118 -14.66 4.31 2.31
N ALA A 119 -13.91 3.50 3.07
CA ALA A 119 -14.03 3.42 4.52
C ALA A 119 -13.62 4.71 5.24
N ALA A 120 -12.79 5.55 4.60
CA ALA A 120 -12.40 6.86 5.13
C ALA A 120 -13.47 7.96 4.93
N SER A 121 -14.49 7.71 4.10
CA SER A 121 -15.58 8.67 3.91
C SER A 121 -16.50 8.69 5.13
N THR A 122 -16.99 9.87 5.51
CA THR A 122 -17.90 10.03 6.66
C THR A 122 -19.19 9.22 6.52
N THR A 123 -19.70 9.09 5.29
CA THR A 123 -20.91 8.32 4.98
C THR A 123 -20.72 6.82 5.24
N TYR A 124 -19.60 6.23 4.81
CA TYR A 124 -19.38 4.79 5.00
C TYR A 124 -18.78 4.48 6.37
N ALA A 125 -17.96 5.37 6.94
CA ALA A 125 -17.45 5.22 8.30
C ALA A 125 -18.57 5.17 9.35
N ALA A 126 -19.68 5.88 9.12
CA ALA A 126 -20.85 5.85 9.99
C ALA A 126 -21.70 4.57 9.88
N ASN A 127 -21.41 3.68 8.92
CA ASN A 127 -22.15 2.45 8.67
C ASN A 127 -21.21 1.23 8.65
N ALA A 128 -21.32 0.37 9.67
CA ALA A 128 -20.41 -0.78 9.83
C ALA A 128 -20.41 -1.76 8.64
N THR A 129 -21.54 -1.93 7.95
CA THR A 129 -21.64 -2.77 6.74
C THR A 129 -20.94 -2.12 5.56
N ALA A 130 -21.04 -0.79 5.43
CA ALA A 130 -20.43 -0.05 4.34
C ALA A 130 -18.91 0.13 4.50
N ALA A 131 -18.44 0.29 5.74
CA ALA A 131 -17.02 0.43 6.05
C ALA A 131 -16.17 -0.77 5.59
N ALA A 132 -16.76 -1.98 5.52
CA ALA A 132 -16.11 -3.18 5.00
C ALA A 132 -16.66 -3.63 3.63
N GLY A 133 -17.56 -2.86 3.03
CA GLY A 133 -18.30 -3.26 1.83
C GLY A 133 -17.61 -2.89 0.51
N ARG A 134 -16.63 -1.97 0.54
CA ARG A 134 -15.92 -1.54 -0.66
C ARG A 134 -14.50 -1.10 -0.34
N TYR A 135 -13.58 -1.48 -1.20
CA TYR A 135 -12.16 -1.14 -1.12
C TYR A 135 -11.66 -0.58 -2.45
N THR A 136 -10.60 0.20 -2.35
CA THR A 136 -9.81 0.78 -3.43
C THR A 136 -8.40 0.19 -3.40
N SER A 137 -7.64 0.40 -4.47
CA SER A 137 -6.24 -0.05 -4.52
C SER A 137 -5.38 0.63 -3.43
N THR A 138 -5.73 1.86 -3.01
CA THR A 138 -5.03 2.56 -1.93
C THR A 138 -5.29 1.99 -0.53
N ASP A 139 -6.34 1.19 -0.32
CA ASP A 139 -6.63 0.56 0.99
C ASP A 139 -5.57 -0.48 1.40
N PHE A 140 -4.84 -1.01 0.42
CA PHE A 140 -3.77 -1.97 0.64
C PHE A 140 -2.40 -1.31 0.87
N LEU A 141 -2.35 0.01 0.77
CA LEU A 141 -1.17 0.80 1.11
C LEU A 141 -1.21 1.21 2.57
N THR A 142 -0.08 1.02 3.25
CA THR A 142 0.09 1.61 4.58
C THR A 142 0.31 3.11 4.42
N ALA A 143 -0.71 3.89 4.76
CA ALA A 143 -0.69 5.34 4.63
C ALA A 143 0.58 5.94 5.28
N PRO A 144 1.21 6.93 4.63
CA PRO A 144 2.29 7.66 5.26
C PRO A 144 1.75 8.43 6.46
N SER A 145 2.60 8.60 7.45
CA SER A 145 2.31 9.38 8.66
C SER A 145 2.10 10.88 8.42
N GLN A 146 2.65 11.40 7.32
CA GLN A 146 2.44 12.77 6.84
C GLN A 146 2.28 12.81 5.33
N GLY A 147 1.33 13.63 4.86
CA GLY A 147 1.02 13.82 3.45
C GLY A 147 0.08 12.76 2.88
N ALA A 148 -0.27 12.92 1.60
CA ALA A 148 -1.14 11.97 0.90
C ALA A 148 -0.35 10.73 0.43
N ALA A 149 -0.99 9.57 0.43
CA ALA A 149 -0.43 8.32 -0.10
C ALA A 149 -0.18 8.38 -1.62
N LEU A 150 -0.88 9.27 -2.33
CA LEU A 150 -0.68 9.55 -3.74
C LEU A 150 -0.77 11.06 -3.98
N THR A 151 0.19 11.59 -4.74
CA THR A 151 0.20 12.97 -5.21
C THR A 151 0.38 12.98 -6.71
N VAL A 152 -0.27 13.92 -7.38
CA VAL A 152 -0.21 14.08 -8.83
C VAL A 152 0.17 15.52 -9.11
N ASN A 153 1.26 15.71 -9.83
CA ASN A 153 1.75 17.02 -10.21
C ASN A 153 1.89 17.10 -11.73
N ALA A 154 1.68 18.28 -12.28
CA ALA A 154 1.67 18.60 -13.71
C ALA A 154 2.75 19.63 -14.01
N ASN A 155 3.62 19.34 -14.97
CA ASN A 155 4.60 20.31 -15.47
C ASN A 155 4.67 20.25 -17.00
N ASN A 156 4.14 21.27 -17.68
CA ASN A 156 4.27 21.47 -19.12
C ASN A 156 4.03 20.19 -19.98
N HIS A 157 3.00 19.38 -19.66
CA HIS A 157 2.60 18.10 -20.29
C HIS A 157 3.18 16.81 -19.69
N LEU A 158 3.99 16.88 -18.64
CA LEU A 158 4.40 15.70 -17.87
C LEU A 158 3.60 15.63 -16.57
N ILE A 159 2.73 14.64 -16.46
CA ILE A 159 2.05 14.31 -15.21
C ILE A 159 2.94 13.37 -14.41
N THR A 160 3.38 13.79 -13.24
CA THR A 160 4.17 12.97 -12.31
C THR A 160 3.26 12.46 -11.20
N LEU A 161 3.02 11.16 -11.20
CA LEU A 161 2.42 10.45 -10.07
C LEU A 161 3.51 10.17 -9.06
N THR A 162 3.29 10.45 -7.78
CA THR A 162 4.19 10.08 -6.70
C THR A 162 3.38 9.42 -5.59
N SER A 163 3.59 8.12 -5.40
CA SER A 163 3.01 7.37 -4.28
C SER A 163 3.99 7.32 -3.12
N ARG A 164 3.46 7.42 -1.90
CA ARG A 164 4.19 7.44 -0.63
C ARG A 164 3.59 6.41 0.33
N TRP A 165 4.43 5.61 0.97
CA TRP A 165 4.00 4.62 1.97
C TRP A 165 4.98 4.53 3.13
N LYS A 166 4.50 4.03 4.26
CA LYS A 166 5.33 3.81 5.45
C LYS A 166 6.13 2.51 5.32
N SER A 167 7.46 2.58 5.49
CA SER A 167 8.31 1.38 5.62
C SER A 167 8.18 0.77 7.02
N LYS A 168 8.22 -0.56 7.11
CA LYS A 168 8.28 -1.31 8.38
C LYS A 168 9.71 -1.52 8.88
N GLY A 169 10.73 -1.14 8.10
CA GLY A 169 12.15 -1.32 8.45
C GLY A 169 12.64 -0.43 9.59
N ASP A 170 12.03 0.74 9.80
CA ASP A 170 12.57 1.80 10.67
C ASP A 170 11.80 2.07 11.96
N GLU A 171 10.88 1.18 12.38
CA GLU A 171 10.16 1.35 13.66
C GLU A 171 11.11 1.45 14.89
N ALA A 172 12.38 0.99 14.75
CA ALA A 172 13.41 1.07 15.78
C ALA A 172 14.17 2.41 15.83
N LYS A 173 13.97 3.35 14.89
CA LYS A 173 14.57 4.69 14.93
C LYS A 173 13.48 5.74 15.15
N GLN A 174 13.02 5.86 16.40
CA GLN A 174 12.21 7.00 16.81
C GLN A 174 13.03 8.31 16.73
N GLN A 175 12.34 9.38 16.32
CA GLN A 175 12.70 10.80 16.35
C GLN A 175 13.49 11.38 15.15
N SER A 176 12.74 11.76 14.10
CA SER A 176 12.75 13.09 13.42
C SER A 176 12.48 13.04 11.91
N SER A 177 12.41 11.86 11.28
CA SER A 177 11.96 11.70 9.90
C SER A 177 11.50 10.25 9.71
N GLU A 178 10.18 10.02 9.71
CA GLU A 178 9.64 8.71 9.34
C GLU A 178 10.10 8.37 7.92
N SER A 179 10.59 7.15 7.70
CA SER A 179 11.05 6.69 6.39
C SER A 179 9.86 6.43 5.47
N VAL A 180 9.32 7.53 4.97
CA VAL A 180 8.32 7.52 3.93
C VAL A 180 9.04 7.21 2.62
N LEU A 181 8.86 5.98 2.14
CA LEU A 181 9.33 5.59 0.82
C LEU A 181 8.43 6.21 -0.23
N SER A 182 8.98 6.46 -1.41
CA SER A 182 8.21 6.96 -2.54
C SER A 182 8.62 6.29 -3.84
N ALA A 183 7.68 6.24 -4.77
CA ALA A 183 7.91 5.87 -6.15
C ALA A 183 7.20 6.89 -7.03
N SER A 184 7.78 7.19 -8.19
CA SER A 184 7.20 8.13 -9.13
C SER A 184 7.08 7.56 -10.54
N LEU A 185 6.01 7.94 -11.23
CA LEU A 185 5.73 7.55 -12.60
C LEU A 185 5.38 8.79 -13.42
N GLY A 186 6.14 9.03 -14.48
CA GLY A 186 5.85 10.06 -15.46
C GLY A 186 4.87 9.55 -16.52
N VAL A 187 3.77 10.27 -16.70
CA VAL A 187 2.78 10.03 -17.74
C VAL A 187 2.87 11.21 -18.71
N ARG A 188 3.24 10.90 -19.95
CA ARG A 188 3.14 11.84 -21.07
C ARG A 188 1.79 11.63 -21.73
N ARG A 189 1.10 12.73 -21.98
CA ARG A 189 -0.06 12.79 -22.86
C ARG A 189 0.35 13.26 -24.24
#